data_AF-A0A2M7SZ45-F1
#
_entry.id   AF-A0A2M7SZ45-F1
#
_cell.length_a   1.000
_cell.length_b   1.000
_cell.length_c   1.000
_cell.angle_alpha   90.00
_cell.angle_beta   90.00
_cell.angle_gamma   90.00
#
_symmetry.space_group_name_H-M   'P 1'
#
loop_
_entity.id
_entity.type
_entity.pdbx_description
1 polymer ?
#
loop_
_entity_poly.entity_id
_entity_poly.type
_entity_poly.pdbx_seq_one_letter_code
_entity_poly.pdbx_strand_id
1 'polypeptide(L)'
;MNGPKARFAMVVGFLVIAFWLYLVVSTYLFGERGLNFIRYGQGVATLAAAAFGGFLLVWLGLKGIEWSVNRQKTGFEGAYTDEYGTVFKMTDAAGKPVPFALSLSKFLPLLVAPPTHWPGLHPLEAELIGFLNGFRHWPYDLKRQDLSLHAHSMALWDAVRQMEGTTWLHRVAALAQDLGKTYAYQEKRETYPLSSWWKKDKVRFERRTLEHGGMAATILATMPSFRHLSDNPEDNTRLRRVLLTALKHSQNPLSLPTNADPQSREIIDVLHRALTHIRKTRGEQAPLRADDDLKRELTKHIASYLPALLDEMKLGSNPSQPDTEGVRLDETTAAVRQRALLGQIAQLLTPSLREHLNLWESGGGADHPAWPILASILSELSVLLPEWGGVPSYNGTVQMVFGDTTWPHACVLRFNPQTFPTVVQRLQDYPILKEGVFALADKRQLAAAVQDKAVLFDQESHALLGA
;
A
#
# COMPACT_ATOMS: atom_id res chain seq x y z
N MET A 1 30.50 -11.91 -8.90
CA MET A 1 31.31 -10.72 -8.57
C MET A 1 31.57 -10.74 -7.07
N ASN A 2 32.84 -10.87 -6.67
CA ASN A 2 33.24 -11.24 -5.31
C ASN A 2 32.97 -10.10 -4.31
N GLY A 3 32.14 -10.36 -3.29
CA GLY A 3 31.85 -9.40 -2.21
C GLY A 3 33.09 -9.09 -1.36
N PRO A 4 33.01 -8.09 -0.45
CA PRO A 4 34.16 -7.63 0.34
C PRO A 4 34.81 -8.75 1.18
N LYS A 5 34.02 -9.70 1.71
CA LYS A 5 34.54 -10.89 2.42
C LYS A 5 35.37 -11.80 1.50
N ALA A 6 34.92 -11.99 0.26
CA ALA A 6 35.65 -12.79 -0.73
C ALA A 6 36.91 -12.06 -1.25
N ARG A 7 36.90 -10.72 -1.34
CA ARG A 7 38.10 -9.92 -1.66
C ARG A 7 39.12 -9.98 -0.52
N PHE A 8 38.67 -9.87 0.73
CA PHE A 8 39.53 -10.06 1.90
C PHE A 8 40.15 -11.46 1.92
N ALA A 9 39.36 -12.51 1.67
CA ALA A 9 39.87 -13.88 1.57
C ALA A 9 40.94 -14.02 0.47
N MET A 10 40.75 -13.38 -0.70
CA MET A 10 41.77 -13.35 -1.75
C MET A 10 43.04 -12.61 -1.30
N VAL A 11 42.93 -11.46 -0.64
CA VAL A 11 44.09 -10.70 -0.12
C VAL A 11 44.86 -11.50 0.92
N VAL A 12 44.17 -12.15 1.86
CA VAL A 12 44.79 -13.05 2.85
C VAL A 12 45.46 -14.22 2.13
N GLY A 13 44.82 -14.81 1.11
CA GLY A 13 45.42 -15.85 0.28
C GLY A 13 46.72 -15.40 -0.40
N PHE A 14 46.75 -14.20 -0.98
CA PHE A 14 47.96 -13.63 -1.57
C PHE A 14 49.06 -13.39 -0.55
N LEU A 15 48.73 -12.88 0.64
CA LEU A 15 49.70 -12.67 1.71
C LEU A 15 50.30 -13.98 2.22
N VAL A 16 49.48 -15.03 2.37
CA VAL A 16 49.95 -16.37 2.76
C VAL A 16 50.89 -16.94 1.71
N ILE A 17 50.55 -16.83 0.42
CA ILE A 17 51.42 -17.27 -0.68
C ILE A 17 52.74 -16.49 -0.66
N ALA A 18 52.71 -15.17 -0.52
CA ALA A 18 53.91 -14.33 -0.50
C ALA A 18 54.82 -14.65 0.70
N PHE A 19 54.25 -14.77 1.89
CA PHE A 19 54.99 -15.11 3.12
C PHE A 19 55.59 -16.51 3.04
N TRP A 20 54.85 -17.46 2.49
CA TRP A 20 55.33 -18.82 2.28
C TRP A 20 56.44 -18.89 1.23
N LEU A 21 56.34 -18.13 0.13
CA LEU A 21 57.38 -18.05 -0.90
C LEU A 21 58.67 -17.45 -0.33
N TYR A 22 58.54 -16.42 0.52
CA TYR A 22 59.65 -15.86 1.28
C TYR A 22 60.29 -16.88 2.24
N LEU A 23 59.50 -17.69 2.95
CA LEU A 23 60.00 -18.76 3.82
C LEU A 23 60.78 -19.82 3.04
N VAL A 24 60.27 -20.26 1.89
CA VAL A 24 60.96 -21.24 1.04
C VAL A 24 62.27 -20.65 0.49
N VAL A 25 62.23 -19.43 -0.05
CA VAL A 25 63.42 -18.73 -0.55
C VAL A 25 64.45 -18.55 0.58
N SER A 26 64.05 -18.07 1.76
CA SER A 26 64.96 -17.84 2.89
C SER A 26 65.59 -19.12 3.42
N THR A 27 64.79 -20.17 3.61
CA THR A 27 65.26 -21.45 4.18
C THR A 27 66.24 -22.16 3.24
N TYR A 28 66.03 -22.06 1.93
CA TYR A 28 66.82 -22.82 0.96
C TYR A 28 67.93 -22.02 0.25
N LEU A 29 67.85 -20.69 0.18
CA LEU A 29 68.93 -19.84 -0.36
C LEU A 29 69.89 -19.33 0.72
N PHE A 30 69.43 -19.17 1.97
CA PHE A 30 70.23 -18.60 3.07
C PHE A 30 70.44 -19.54 4.27
N GLY A 31 69.97 -20.79 4.21
CA GLY A 31 70.15 -21.78 5.28
C GLY A 31 71.57 -22.36 5.38
N GLU A 32 71.94 -22.89 6.55
CA GLU A 32 73.30 -23.36 6.93
C GLU A 32 73.88 -24.52 6.10
N ARG A 33 73.12 -25.07 5.15
CA ARG A 33 73.56 -26.17 4.27
C ARG A 33 73.50 -25.67 2.84
N GLY A 34 74.68 -25.37 2.27
CA GLY A 34 74.85 -24.74 0.97
C GLY A 34 74.04 -25.33 -0.19
N LEU A 35 73.90 -24.51 -1.25
CA LEU A 35 73.08 -24.68 -2.45
C LEU A 35 73.23 -26.07 -3.11
N ASN A 36 72.34 -27.01 -2.76
CA ASN A 36 72.11 -28.21 -3.55
C ASN A 36 70.99 -27.93 -4.55
N PHE A 37 71.36 -27.49 -5.75
CA PHE A 37 70.42 -27.07 -6.81
C PHE A 37 69.39 -28.14 -7.20
N ILE A 38 69.72 -29.43 -7.07
CA ILE A 38 68.82 -30.54 -7.41
C ILE A 38 67.77 -30.71 -6.32
N ARG A 39 68.17 -30.72 -5.04
CA ARG A 39 67.22 -30.75 -3.91
C ARG A 39 66.41 -29.45 -3.81
N TYR A 40 67.00 -28.32 -4.19
CA TYR A 40 66.32 -27.05 -4.32
C TYR A 40 65.25 -27.09 -5.41
N GLY A 41 65.58 -27.56 -6.61
CA GLY A 41 64.64 -27.67 -7.73
C GLY A 41 63.48 -28.63 -7.42
N GLN A 42 63.78 -29.78 -6.80
CA GLN A 42 62.76 -30.76 -6.38
C GLN A 42 61.88 -30.22 -5.24
N GLY A 43 62.48 -29.55 -4.26
CA GLY A 43 61.76 -28.92 -3.15
C GLY A 43 60.85 -27.79 -3.65
N VAL A 44 61.39 -26.86 -4.44
CA VAL A 44 60.62 -25.76 -5.04
C VAL A 44 59.51 -26.29 -5.96
N ALA A 45 59.76 -27.33 -6.76
CA ALA A 45 58.73 -27.90 -7.65
C ALA A 45 57.61 -28.60 -6.87
N THR A 46 57.93 -29.40 -5.85
CA THR A 46 56.92 -30.09 -5.02
C THR A 46 56.10 -29.11 -4.20
N LEU A 47 56.76 -28.10 -3.61
CA LEU A 47 56.12 -27.02 -2.88
C LEU A 47 55.25 -26.17 -3.83
N ALA A 48 55.75 -25.76 -5.00
CA ALA A 48 54.99 -24.98 -5.98
C ALA A 48 53.78 -25.76 -6.51
N ALA A 49 53.92 -27.08 -6.73
CA ALA A 49 52.80 -27.94 -7.11
C ALA A 49 51.74 -28.03 -6.00
N ALA A 50 52.15 -28.11 -4.73
CA ALA A 50 51.22 -28.11 -3.59
C ALA A 50 50.50 -26.76 -3.42
N ALA A 51 51.22 -25.64 -3.55
CA ALA A 51 50.65 -24.29 -3.47
C ALA A 51 49.69 -24.02 -4.65
N PHE A 52 50.09 -24.39 -5.87
CA PHE A 52 49.25 -24.27 -7.06
C PHE A 52 48.02 -25.18 -6.96
N GLY A 53 48.19 -26.42 -6.49
CA GLY A 53 47.09 -27.35 -6.22
C GLY A 53 46.11 -26.81 -5.18
N GLY A 54 46.62 -26.27 -4.07
CA GLY A 54 45.78 -25.65 -3.03
C GLY A 54 45.01 -24.42 -3.54
N PHE A 55 45.68 -23.53 -4.29
CA PHE A 55 45.03 -22.38 -4.92
C PHE A 55 43.95 -22.82 -5.92
N LEU A 56 44.26 -23.80 -6.77
CA LEU A 56 43.34 -24.30 -7.78
C LEU A 56 42.14 -25.00 -7.12
N LEU A 57 42.33 -25.67 -5.99
CA LEU A 57 41.26 -26.30 -5.21
C LEU A 57 40.36 -25.26 -4.53
N VAL A 58 40.94 -24.20 -3.95
CA VAL A 58 40.17 -23.06 -3.40
C VAL A 58 39.44 -22.30 -4.51
N TRP A 59 40.08 -22.08 -5.65
CA TRP A 59 39.48 -21.43 -6.82
C TRP A 59 38.34 -22.26 -7.40
N LEU A 60 38.53 -23.56 -7.59
CA LEU A 60 37.49 -24.50 -8.01
C LEU A 60 36.37 -24.60 -6.98
N GLY A 61 36.68 -24.54 -5.69
CA GLY A 61 35.69 -24.48 -4.61
C GLY A 61 34.85 -23.20 -4.67
N LEU A 62 35.48 -22.04 -4.82
CA LEU A 62 34.81 -20.75 -4.99
C LEU A 62 33.97 -20.71 -6.27
N LYS A 63 34.50 -21.25 -7.38
CA LYS A 63 33.77 -21.38 -8.65
C LYS A 63 32.65 -22.41 -8.57
N GLY A 64 32.84 -23.49 -7.83
CA GLY A 64 31.84 -24.51 -7.57
C GLY A 64 30.69 -23.99 -6.71
N ILE A 65 30.99 -23.16 -5.71
CA ILE A 65 29.99 -22.43 -4.92
C ILE A 65 29.26 -21.40 -5.79
N GLU A 66 29.98 -20.57 -6.57
CA GLU A 66 29.35 -19.64 -7.53
C GLU A 66 28.49 -20.39 -8.56
N TRP A 67 28.93 -21.55 -9.03
CA TRP A 67 28.21 -22.36 -10.02
C TRP A 67 26.99 -23.06 -9.42
N SER A 68 27.11 -23.62 -8.22
CA SER A 68 26.02 -24.24 -7.45
C SER A 68 24.93 -23.22 -7.12
N VAL A 69 25.31 -22.04 -6.60
CA VAL A 69 24.38 -20.95 -6.28
C VAL A 69 23.69 -20.40 -7.54
N ASN A 70 24.38 -20.36 -8.69
CA ASN A 70 23.79 -19.90 -9.94
C ASN A 70 22.97 -20.95 -10.72
N ARG A 71 23.12 -22.25 -10.41
CA ARG A 71 22.44 -23.37 -11.12
C ARG A 71 21.50 -24.21 -10.25
N GLN A 72 21.40 -23.99 -8.94
CA GLN A 72 20.37 -24.63 -8.14
C GLN A 72 19.00 -24.24 -8.70
N LYS A 73 18.41 -25.13 -9.49
CA LYS A 73 16.99 -25.14 -9.80
C LYS A 73 16.30 -25.54 -8.51
N THR A 74 15.69 -24.57 -7.83
CA THR A 74 15.07 -24.79 -6.51
C THR A 74 13.74 -25.55 -6.58
N GLY A 75 13.34 -26.07 -7.74
CA GLY A 75 12.01 -26.67 -7.95
C GLY A 75 10.87 -25.65 -8.11
N PHE A 76 11.19 -24.35 -8.16
CA PHE A 76 10.25 -23.24 -8.35
C PHE A 76 10.01 -22.87 -9.83
N GLU A 77 10.22 -23.82 -10.75
CA GLU A 77 9.95 -23.61 -12.19
C GLU A 77 8.47 -23.90 -12.45
N GLY A 78 7.61 -22.88 -12.35
CA GLY A 78 6.23 -22.95 -12.82
C GLY A 78 6.18 -22.79 -14.34
N ALA A 79 5.52 -23.71 -15.04
CA ALA A 79 5.06 -23.45 -16.40
C ALA A 79 3.81 -22.56 -16.32
N TYR A 80 3.92 -21.31 -16.75
CA TYR A 80 2.81 -20.36 -16.70
C TYR A 80 2.09 -20.33 -18.04
N THR A 81 0.82 -20.70 -18.02
CA THR A 81 -0.15 -20.47 -19.10
C THR A 81 -1.07 -19.32 -18.70
N ASP A 82 -1.50 -18.52 -19.66
CA ASP A 82 -2.58 -17.55 -19.45
C ASP A 82 -3.93 -18.26 -19.22
N GLU A 83 -4.99 -17.46 -19.06
CA GLU A 83 -6.37 -17.92 -18.88
C GLU A 83 -6.95 -18.69 -20.08
N TYR A 84 -6.24 -18.73 -21.21
CA TYR A 84 -6.57 -19.45 -22.43
C TYR A 84 -5.64 -20.65 -22.71
N GLY A 85 -4.72 -20.97 -21.79
CA GLY A 85 -3.77 -22.08 -21.96
C GLY A 85 -2.51 -21.73 -22.76
N THR A 86 -2.28 -20.45 -23.08
CA THR A 86 -1.14 -19.99 -23.86
C THR A 86 0.09 -19.75 -22.97
N VAL A 87 1.20 -20.42 -23.26
CA VAL A 87 2.46 -20.23 -22.53
C VAL A 87 3.02 -18.83 -22.84
N PHE A 88 3.35 -18.05 -21.80
CA PHE A 88 4.01 -16.75 -21.95
C PHE A 88 5.33 -16.89 -22.71
N LYS A 89 5.37 -16.43 -23.97
CA LYS A 89 6.59 -16.34 -24.78
C LYS A 89 7.00 -14.87 -24.87
N MET A 90 8.03 -14.47 -24.14
CA MET A 90 8.66 -13.16 -24.36
C MET A 90 9.65 -13.26 -25.52
N THR A 91 9.53 -12.32 -26.46
CA THR A 91 10.47 -12.09 -27.54
C THR A 91 11.40 -10.93 -27.19
N ASP A 92 12.65 -10.97 -27.65
CA ASP A 92 13.56 -9.83 -27.54
C ASP A 92 13.13 -8.70 -28.48
N ALA A 93 13.84 -7.56 -28.40
CA ALA A 93 13.63 -6.41 -29.29
C ALA A 93 13.83 -6.73 -30.79
N ALA A 94 14.37 -7.91 -31.13
CA ALA A 94 14.55 -8.42 -32.49
C ALA A 94 13.51 -9.50 -32.86
N GLY A 95 12.48 -9.72 -32.03
CA GLY A 95 11.40 -10.66 -32.30
C GLY A 95 11.77 -12.14 -32.09
N LYS A 96 12.96 -12.45 -31.54
CA LYS A 96 13.37 -13.84 -31.30
C LYS A 96 12.86 -14.31 -29.94
N PRO A 97 12.36 -15.56 -29.83
CA PRO A 97 11.96 -16.13 -28.55
C PRO A 97 13.18 -16.21 -27.64
N VAL A 98 13.13 -15.53 -26.49
CA VAL A 98 14.20 -15.59 -25.50
C VAL A 98 13.96 -16.83 -24.65
N PRO A 99 14.89 -17.79 -24.57
CA PRO A 99 14.79 -18.92 -23.66
C PRO A 99 15.13 -18.45 -22.24
N PHE A 100 14.32 -17.57 -21.68
CA PHE A 100 14.23 -17.39 -20.24
C PHE A 100 12.97 -18.13 -19.80
N ALA A 101 13.13 -19.41 -19.45
CA ALA A 101 12.30 -19.93 -18.38
C ALA A 101 12.50 -18.97 -17.20
N LEU A 102 11.43 -18.41 -16.65
CA LEU A 102 11.46 -17.65 -15.41
C LEU A 102 12.01 -18.58 -14.32
N SER A 103 13.32 -18.66 -14.21
CA SER A 103 14.04 -19.34 -13.15
C SER A 103 13.93 -18.43 -11.95
N LEU A 104 12.78 -18.49 -11.28
CA LEU A 104 12.50 -17.84 -10.00
C LEU A 104 13.50 -18.29 -8.91
N SER A 105 14.28 -19.34 -9.16
CA SER A 105 15.33 -19.83 -8.27
C SER A 105 16.50 -18.86 -8.08
N LYS A 106 16.80 -17.98 -9.04
CA LYS A 106 17.75 -16.86 -8.85
C LYS A 106 17.18 -15.72 -8.01
N PHE A 107 15.89 -15.77 -7.68
CA PHE A 107 15.13 -14.65 -7.12
C PHE A 107 14.49 -14.98 -5.77
N LEU A 108 14.61 -16.20 -5.27
CA LEU A 108 14.46 -16.45 -3.86
C LEU A 108 15.72 -15.87 -3.18
N PRO A 109 15.63 -14.79 -2.37
CA PRO A 109 16.72 -14.50 -1.46
C PRO A 109 16.99 -15.76 -0.63
N LEU A 110 18.19 -15.87 -0.06
CA LEU A 110 18.39 -16.71 1.13
C LEU A 110 17.21 -16.42 2.06
N LEU A 111 16.23 -17.33 2.14
CA LEU A 111 15.11 -17.22 3.05
C LEU A 111 15.73 -17.14 4.43
N VAL A 112 15.81 -15.92 4.96
CA VAL A 112 16.19 -15.71 6.35
C VAL A 112 15.07 -16.37 7.13
N ALA A 113 15.44 -17.29 8.03
CA ALA A 113 14.52 -18.22 8.67
C ALA A 113 13.18 -17.53 9.02
N PRO A 114 12.04 -18.02 8.49
CA PRO A 114 10.75 -17.42 8.77
C PRO A 114 10.50 -17.45 10.29
N PRO A 115 9.79 -16.45 10.86
CA PRO A 115 9.52 -16.39 12.29
C PRO A 115 8.44 -17.42 12.69
N THR A 116 8.70 -18.70 12.46
CA THR A 116 7.77 -19.83 12.73
C THR A 116 7.42 -19.95 14.22
N HIS A 117 8.20 -19.32 15.09
CA HIS A 117 7.99 -19.30 16.54
C HIS A 117 7.00 -18.23 17.00
N TRP A 118 6.53 -17.34 16.12
CA TRP A 118 5.57 -16.29 16.51
C TRP A 118 4.17 -16.88 16.64
N PRO A 119 3.55 -16.81 17.83
CA PRO A 119 2.24 -17.42 18.04
C PRO A 119 1.17 -16.74 17.19
N GLY A 120 0.34 -17.54 16.52
CA GLY A 120 -0.82 -17.08 15.77
C GLY A 120 -0.57 -16.55 14.35
N LEU A 121 0.65 -16.71 13.80
CA LEU A 121 0.90 -16.41 12.38
C LEU A 121 0.37 -17.52 11.47
N HIS A 122 -0.33 -17.13 10.41
CA HIS A 122 -0.62 -18.06 9.32
C HIS A 122 0.68 -18.46 8.59
N PRO A 123 0.83 -19.70 8.08
CA PRO A 123 2.06 -20.15 7.40
C PRO A 123 2.54 -19.21 6.28
N LEU A 124 1.62 -18.68 5.49
CA LEU A 124 1.92 -17.71 4.44
C LEU A 124 2.41 -16.36 5.00
N GLU A 125 1.93 -15.91 6.17
CA GLU A 125 2.47 -14.70 6.81
C GLU A 125 3.93 -14.90 7.22
N ALA A 126 4.24 -16.04 7.85
CA ALA A 126 5.60 -16.36 8.25
C ALA A 126 6.55 -16.45 7.05
N GLU A 127 6.10 -17.06 5.95
CA GLU A 127 6.87 -17.15 4.71
C GLU A 127 7.15 -15.78 4.11
N LEU A 128 6.14 -14.91 4.05
CA LEU A 128 6.27 -13.54 3.53
C LEU A 128 7.20 -12.67 4.38
N ILE A 129 7.14 -12.78 5.71
CA ILE A 129 8.08 -12.08 6.60
C ILE A 129 9.51 -12.60 6.37
N GLY A 130 9.68 -13.93 6.22
CA GLY A 130 10.97 -14.54 5.87
C GLY A 130 11.52 -14.03 4.53
N PHE A 131 10.65 -13.89 3.52
CA PHE A 131 11.00 -13.30 2.23
C PHE A 131 11.44 -11.84 2.37
N LEU A 132 10.63 -11.00 3.03
CA LEU A 132 10.91 -9.58 3.25
C LEU A 132 12.19 -9.34 4.06
N ASN A 133 12.56 -10.26 4.95
CA ASN A 133 13.83 -10.18 5.68
C ASN A 133 15.05 -10.16 4.74
N GLY A 134 14.95 -10.79 3.56
CA GLY A 134 15.97 -10.71 2.50
C GLY A 134 16.11 -9.31 1.88
N PHE A 135 15.11 -8.45 2.05
CA PHE A 135 14.98 -7.13 1.44
C PHE A 135 15.08 -5.98 2.46
N ARG A 136 15.68 -6.21 3.63
CA ARG A 136 15.88 -5.17 4.67
C ARG A 136 16.65 -3.94 4.21
N HIS A 137 17.49 -4.08 3.18
CA HIS A 137 18.28 -3.01 2.59
C HIS A 137 17.71 -2.48 1.27
N TRP A 138 16.63 -3.09 0.76
CA TRP A 138 15.97 -2.59 -0.45
C TRP A 138 15.16 -1.34 -0.11
N PRO A 139 15.23 -0.26 -0.89
CA PRO A 139 14.44 0.93 -0.65
C PRO A 139 12.97 0.66 -0.98
N TYR A 140 12.07 1.26 -0.20
CA TYR A 140 10.64 1.29 -0.49
C TYR A 140 10.31 2.26 -1.64
N ASP A 141 11.05 3.37 -1.75
CA ASP A 141 10.96 4.34 -2.83
C ASP A 141 12.38 4.72 -3.30
N LEU A 142 12.61 4.73 -4.60
CA LEU A 142 13.89 5.15 -5.18
C LEU A 142 14.22 6.62 -4.87
N LYS A 143 13.21 7.47 -4.66
CA LYS A 143 13.38 8.88 -4.27
C LYS A 143 13.65 9.05 -2.77
N ARG A 144 13.17 8.12 -1.93
CA ARG A 144 13.27 8.14 -0.46
C ARG A 144 13.84 6.80 0.02
N GLN A 145 15.17 6.71 0.01
CA GLN A 145 15.91 5.48 0.36
C GLN A 145 16.12 5.29 1.87
N ASP A 146 15.63 6.24 2.68
CA ASP A 146 15.61 6.19 4.14
C ASP A 146 14.63 5.13 4.68
N LEU A 147 13.57 4.82 3.93
CA LEU A 147 12.63 3.77 4.26
C LEU A 147 12.90 2.50 3.44
N SER A 148 13.13 1.38 4.11
CA SER A 148 13.28 0.09 3.43
C SER A 148 11.93 -0.57 3.12
N LEU A 149 11.90 -1.39 2.08
CA LEU A 149 10.74 -2.20 1.69
C LEU A 149 10.25 -3.04 2.87
N HIS A 150 11.16 -3.73 3.56
CA HIS A 150 10.85 -4.48 4.77
C HIS A 150 10.21 -3.59 5.84
N ALA A 151 10.80 -2.44 6.17
CA ALA A 151 10.28 -1.57 7.22
C ALA A 151 8.88 -1.03 6.87
N HIS A 152 8.65 -0.71 5.60
CA HIS A 152 7.33 -0.30 5.13
C HIS A 152 6.29 -1.42 5.24
N SER A 153 6.58 -2.61 4.70
CA SER A 153 5.67 -3.75 4.72
C SER A 153 5.35 -4.22 6.14
N MET A 154 6.34 -4.21 7.04
CA MET A 154 6.13 -4.53 8.45
C MET A 154 5.24 -3.50 9.15
N ALA A 155 5.45 -2.21 8.89
CA ALA A 155 4.58 -1.16 9.44
C ALA A 155 3.12 -1.31 8.94
N LEU A 156 2.93 -1.69 7.67
CA LEU A 156 1.61 -1.95 7.09
C LEU A 156 0.95 -3.18 7.71
N TRP A 157 1.70 -4.26 7.88
CA TRP A 157 1.24 -5.46 8.56
C TRP A 157 0.84 -5.18 10.02
N ASP A 158 1.66 -4.44 10.76
CA ASP A 158 1.38 -4.06 12.15
C ASP A 158 0.12 -3.17 12.24
N ALA A 159 -0.02 -2.19 11.35
CA ALA A 159 -1.20 -1.33 11.30
C ALA A 159 -2.48 -2.16 11.03
N VAL A 160 -2.46 -3.04 10.02
CA VAL A 160 -3.61 -3.92 9.71
C VAL A 160 -3.93 -4.84 10.88
N ARG A 161 -2.92 -5.41 11.54
CA ARG A 161 -3.11 -6.32 12.67
C ARG A 161 -3.82 -5.68 13.87
N GLN A 162 -3.71 -4.36 14.03
CA GLN A 162 -4.34 -3.61 15.11
C GLN A 162 -5.78 -3.19 14.79
N MET A 163 -6.23 -3.34 13.55
CA MET A 163 -7.58 -2.93 13.13
C MET A 163 -8.62 -4.01 13.46
N GLU A 164 -9.77 -3.58 13.98
CA GLU A 164 -10.90 -4.47 14.29
C GLU A 164 -11.44 -5.16 13.03
N GLY A 165 -11.86 -6.42 13.18
CA GLY A 165 -12.44 -7.22 12.09
C GLY A 165 -11.43 -7.75 11.07
N THR A 166 -10.14 -7.44 11.19
CA THR A 166 -9.12 -7.94 10.26
C THR A 166 -8.72 -9.39 10.52
N THR A 167 -8.44 -10.11 9.44
CA THR A 167 -8.06 -11.53 9.44
C THR A 167 -6.64 -11.72 8.88
N TRP A 168 -6.15 -12.96 8.90
CA TRP A 168 -4.84 -13.29 8.33
C TRP A 168 -4.72 -12.95 6.83
N LEU A 169 -5.83 -12.98 6.08
CA LEU A 169 -5.86 -12.60 4.66
C LEU A 169 -5.48 -11.12 4.45
N HIS A 170 -6.01 -10.24 5.31
CA HIS A 170 -5.70 -8.82 5.30
C HIS A 170 -4.21 -8.58 5.58
N ARG A 171 -3.67 -9.30 6.57
CA ARG A 171 -2.26 -9.23 6.94
C ARG A 171 -1.31 -9.76 5.86
N VAL A 172 -1.68 -10.86 5.21
CA VAL A 172 -0.97 -11.39 4.03
C VAL A 172 -0.96 -10.35 2.91
N ALA A 173 -2.10 -9.73 2.62
CA ALA A 173 -2.19 -8.70 1.59
C ALA A 173 -1.30 -7.48 1.93
N ALA A 174 -1.23 -7.08 3.19
CA ALA A 174 -0.38 -5.99 3.66
C ALA A 174 1.12 -6.29 3.45
N LEU A 175 1.57 -7.50 3.78
CA LEU A 175 2.94 -7.93 3.52
C LEU A 175 3.23 -8.04 2.01
N ALA A 176 2.22 -8.37 1.21
CA ALA A 176 2.39 -8.72 -0.20
C ALA A 176 2.27 -7.53 -1.17
N GLN A 177 1.59 -6.43 -0.80
CA GLN A 177 1.24 -5.32 -1.68
C GLN A 177 2.42 -4.74 -2.48
N ASP A 178 3.56 -4.56 -1.84
CA ASP A 178 4.75 -3.93 -2.42
C ASP A 178 5.80 -4.92 -2.94
N LEU A 179 5.52 -6.24 -2.94
CA LEU A 179 6.51 -7.24 -3.36
C LEU A 179 6.99 -7.02 -4.80
N GLY A 180 6.16 -6.42 -5.65
CA GLY A 180 6.52 -6.05 -7.02
C GLY A 180 7.78 -5.17 -7.10
N LYS A 181 8.10 -4.40 -6.05
CA LYS A 181 9.31 -3.56 -5.98
C LYS A 181 10.60 -4.36 -5.97
N THR A 182 10.57 -5.59 -5.45
CA THR A 182 11.73 -6.49 -5.50
C THR A 182 12.14 -6.85 -6.93
N TYR A 183 11.18 -6.83 -7.87
CA TYR A 183 11.43 -7.04 -9.29
C TYR A 183 11.62 -5.72 -10.06
N ALA A 184 10.84 -4.70 -9.72
CA ALA A 184 10.87 -3.41 -10.41
C ALA A 184 12.19 -2.66 -10.17
N TYR A 185 12.88 -2.91 -9.06
CA TYR A 185 14.15 -2.26 -8.71
C TYR A 185 15.33 -3.18 -8.98
N GLN A 186 16.46 -2.59 -9.41
CA GLN A 186 17.71 -3.28 -9.62
C GLN A 186 18.81 -2.70 -8.72
N GLU A 187 19.49 -3.56 -7.96
CA GLU A 187 20.72 -3.18 -7.25
C GLU A 187 21.86 -3.00 -8.28
N LYS A 188 22.41 -1.78 -8.35
CA LYS A 188 23.64 -1.46 -9.05
C LYS A 188 24.75 -1.32 -8.03
N ARG A 189 25.75 -2.19 -8.14
CA ARG A 189 26.90 -2.20 -7.25
C ARG A 189 28.13 -1.73 -8.01
N GLU A 190 28.65 -0.58 -7.61
CA GLU A 190 29.94 -0.09 -8.05
C GLU A 190 31.01 -0.69 -7.13
N THR A 191 31.72 -1.69 -7.63
CA THR A 191 32.74 -2.42 -6.87
C THR A 191 34.09 -1.74 -6.97
N TYR A 192 34.75 -1.54 -5.83
CA TYR A 192 36.12 -1.05 -5.81
C TYR A 192 37.13 -2.11 -6.27
N PRO A 193 38.22 -1.71 -6.96
CA PRO A 193 39.30 -2.63 -7.32
C PRO A 193 39.93 -3.26 -6.08
N LEU A 194 40.66 -4.38 -6.26
CA LEU A 194 41.29 -5.12 -5.15
C LEU A 194 42.23 -4.24 -4.30
N SER A 195 42.88 -3.25 -4.94
CA SER A 195 43.73 -2.25 -4.28
C SER A 195 42.97 -1.32 -3.33
N SER A 196 41.64 -1.39 -3.28
CA SER A 196 40.77 -0.65 -2.36
C SER A 196 39.76 -1.59 -1.70
N TRP A 197 40.15 -2.84 -1.42
CA TRP A 197 39.28 -3.88 -0.84
C TRP A 197 38.62 -3.47 0.48
N TRP A 198 39.22 -2.53 1.22
CA TRP A 198 38.68 -1.99 2.48
C TRP A 198 37.53 -1.00 2.28
N LYS A 199 37.36 -0.45 1.06
CA LYS A 199 36.24 0.44 0.76
C LYS A 199 34.97 -0.40 0.58
N LYS A 200 33.91 -0.02 1.28
CA LYS A 200 32.58 -0.60 1.08
C LYS A 200 32.12 -0.30 -0.35
N ASP A 201 31.62 -1.31 -1.05
CA ASP A 201 31.02 -1.11 -2.37
C ASP A 201 29.92 -0.05 -2.29
N LYS A 202 29.84 0.82 -3.30
CA LYS A 202 28.73 1.75 -3.42
C LYS A 202 27.55 1.01 -4.02
N VAL A 203 26.46 0.98 -3.28
CA VAL A 203 25.20 0.38 -3.72
C VAL A 203 24.24 1.50 -4.08
N ARG A 204 23.65 1.40 -5.25
CA ARG A 204 22.57 2.28 -5.72
C ARG A 204 21.44 1.42 -6.24
N PHE A 205 20.22 1.93 -6.17
CA PHE A 205 19.06 1.26 -6.74
C PHE A 205 18.53 2.07 -7.91
N GLU A 206 18.22 1.38 -9.00
CA GLU A 206 17.68 1.97 -10.22
C GLU A 206 16.40 1.26 -10.61
N ARG A 207 15.52 1.97 -11.33
CA ARG A 207 14.28 1.39 -11.85
C ARG A 207 14.61 0.51 -13.07
N ARG A 208 14.22 -0.76 -13.01
CA ARG A 208 14.28 -1.71 -14.12
C ARG A 208 12.99 -1.71 -14.92
N THR A 209 11.84 -1.72 -14.24
CA THR A 209 10.50 -1.72 -14.83
C THR A 209 9.54 -0.87 -14.01
N LEU A 210 8.36 -0.56 -14.57
CA LEU A 210 7.27 0.07 -13.83
C LEU A 210 6.64 -0.94 -12.88
N GLU A 211 6.54 -0.59 -11.61
CA GLU A 211 5.83 -1.38 -10.60
C GLU A 211 4.32 -1.38 -10.88
N HIS A 212 3.66 -2.52 -10.69
CA HIS A 212 2.20 -2.64 -10.68
C HIS A 212 1.75 -3.80 -9.80
N GLY A 213 0.54 -3.72 -9.26
CA GLY A 213 -0.03 -4.74 -8.36
C GLY A 213 -0.04 -6.16 -8.94
N GLY A 214 -0.12 -6.30 -10.27
CA GLY A 214 0.03 -7.59 -10.95
C GLY A 214 1.36 -8.30 -10.64
N MET A 215 2.49 -7.58 -10.54
CA MET A 215 3.78 -8.20 -10.17
C MET A 215 3.82 -8.68 -8.73
N ALA A 216 3.22 -7.92 -7.81
CA ALA A 216 3.08 -8.34 -6.42
C ALA A 216 2.25 -9.64 -6.32
N ALA A 217 1.12 -9.69 -7.03
CA ALA A 217 0.29 -10.89 -7.14
C ALA A 217 1.06 -12.08 -7.74
N THR A 218 1.86 -11.85 -8.80
CA THR A 218 2.71 -12.90 -9.38
C THR A 218 3.70 -13.45 -8.37
N ILE A 219 4.41 -12.60 -7.61
CA ILE A 219 5.38 -13.03 -6.60
C ILE A 219 4.68 -13.82 -5.49
N LEU A 220 3.55 -13.33 -4.97
CA LEU A 220 2.75 -14.03 -3.95
C LEU A 220 2.37 -15.45 -4.43
N ALA A 221 1.97 -15.58 -5.69
CA ALA A 221 1.57 -16.88 -6.26
C ALA A 221 2.69 -17.92 -6.30
N THR A 222 3.94 -17.52 -6.13
CA THR A 222 5.11 -18.42 -6.11
C THR A 222 5.41 -19.02 -4.74
N MET A 223 4.83 -18.45 -3.67
CA MET A 223 5.03 -18.89 -2.28
C MET A 223 4.42 -20.29 -2.08
N PRO A 224 5.12 -21.31 -1.56
CA PRO A 224 4.53 -22.64 -1.39
C PRO A 224 3.30 -22.65 -0.50
N SER A 225 3.29 -21.85 0.57
CA SER A 225 2.12 -21.75 1.46
C SER A 225 0.89 -21.17 0.76
N PHE A 226 1.06 -20.43 -0.36
CA PHE A 226 -0.05 -19.90 -1.13
C PHE A 226 -0.82 -20.97 -1.93
N ARG A 227 -0.22 -22.14 -2.17
CA ARG A 227 -0.90 -23.24 -2.89
C ARG A 227 -2.00 -23.89 -2.05
N HIS A 228 -1.88 -23.80 -0.73
CA HIS A 228 -2.73 -24.48 0.25
C HIS A 228 -3.14 -23.49 1.35
N LEU A 229 -4.11 -22.62 1.03
CA LEU A 229 -4.70 -21.66 1.96
C LEU A 229 -5.87 -22.24 2.78
N SER A 230 -6.48 -23.32 2.29
CA SER A 230 -7.62 -23.99 2.92
C SER A 230 -7.59 -25.47 2.53
N ASP A 231 -8.08 -26.33 3.42
CA ASP A 231 -8.21 -27.77 3.18
C ASP A 231 -9.35 -28.08 2.19
N ASN A 232 -10.33 -27.17 2.08
CA ASN A 232 -11.39 -27.27 1.08
C ASN A 232 -10.89 -26.71 -0.28
N PRO A 233 -10.93 -27.51 -1.37
CA PRO A 233 -10.43 -27.08 -2.69
C PRO A 233 -11.14 -25.85 -3.28
N GLU A 234 -12.45 -25.72 -3.08
CA GLU A 234 -13.25 -24.60 -3.60
C GLU A 234 -12.90 -23.32 -2.86
N ASP A 235 -12.85 -23.40 -1.53
CA ASP A 235 -12.48 -22.28 -0.67
C ASP A 235 -11.02 -21.87 -0.90
N ASN A 236 -10.10 -22.84 -1.03
CA ASN A 236 -8.71 -22.56 -1.39
C ASN A 236 -8.60 -21.78 -2.71
N THR A 237 -9.37 -22.17 -3.72
CA THR A 237 -9.41 -21.48 -5.02
C THR A 237 -9.97 -20.07 -4.87
N ARG A 238 -11.05 -19.92 -4.10
CA ARG A 238 -11.68 -18.63 -3.80
C ARG A 238 -10.71 -17.69 -3.07
N LEU A 239 -10.10 -18.12 -1.97
CA LEU A 239 -9.18 -17.32 -1.15
C LEU A 239 -7.95 -16.88 -1.94
N ARG A 240 -7.40 -17.77 -2.79
CA ARG A 240 -6.30 -17.43 -3.70
C ARG A 240 -6.72 -16.35 -4.69
N ARG A 241 -7.92 -16.46 -5.28
CA ARG A 241 -8.47 -15.44 -6.20
C ARG A 241 -8.68 -14.11 -5.49
N VAL A 242 -9.23 -14.12 -4.27
CA VAL A 242 -9.44 -12.93 -3.43
C VAL A 242 -8.12 -12.17 -3.23
N LEU A 243 -7.07 -12.84 -2.77
CA LEU A 243 -5.76 -12.21 -2.54
C LEU A 243 -5.15 -11.65 -3.83
N LEU A 244 -5.14 -12.42 -4.92
CA LEU A 244 -4.56 -11.96 -6.18
C LEU A 244 -5.32 -10.77 -6.77
N THR A 245 -6.64 -10.78 -6.66
CA THR A 245 -7.51 -9.69 -7.14
C THR A 245 -7.28 -8.43 -6.30
N ALA A 246 -7.27 -8.55 -4.97
CA ALA A 246 -6.99 -7.45 -4.06
C ALA A 246 -5.62 -6.82 -4.34
N LEU A 247 -4.57 -7.62 -4.50
CA LEU A 247 -3.22 -7.11 -4.80
C LEU A 247 -3.14 -6.43 -6.17
N LYS A 248 -3.68 -7.05 -7.21
CA LYS A 248 -3.68 -6.51 -8.57
C LYS A 248 -4.33 -5.12 -8.63
N HIS A 249 -5.43 -4.94 -7.90
CA HIS A 249 -6.23 -3.72 -7.93
C HIS A 249 -5.99 -2.78 -6.73
N SER A 250 -5.11 -3.12 -5.79
CA SER A 250 -4.82 -2.30 -4.60
C SER A 250 -4.43 -0.85 -4.93
N GLN A 251 -3.64 -0.65 -5.98
CA GLN A 251 -3.20 0.68 -6.43
C GLN A 251 -4.27 1.41 -7.27
N ASN A 252 -5.17 0.68 -7.93
CA ASN A 252 -6.30 1.25 -8.66
C ASN A 252 -7.62 0.50 -8.38
N PRO A 253 -8.24 0.69 -7.20
CA PRO A 253 -9.48 0.04 -6.79
C PRO A 253 -10.69 0.29 -7.68
N LEU A 254 -10.73 1.40 -8.42
CA LEU A 254 -11.81 1.66 -9.38
C LEU A 254 -11.81 0.70 -10.57
N SER A 255 -10.66 0.09 -10.86
CA SER A 255 -10.54 -0.93 -11.90
C SER A 255 -10.96 -2.33 -11.42
N LEU A 256 -11.42 -2.47 -10.18
CA LEU A 256 -11.89 -3.73 -9.64
C LEU A 256 -13.14 -4.18 -10.41
N PRO A 257 -13.17 -5.41 -10.96
CA PRO A 257 -14.35 -5.92 -11.65
C PRO A 257 -15.59 -5.94 -10.74
N THR A 258 -16.77 -5.64 -11.28
CA THR A 258 -18.04 -5.64 -10.52
C THR A 258 -18.41 -7.01 -9.99
N ASN A 259 -17.93 -8.08 -10.62
CA ASN A 259 -18.10 -9.47 -10.19
C ASN A 259 -16.98 -9.98 -9.27
N ALA A 260 -16.07 -9.10 -8.81
CA ALA A 260 -15.04 -9.48 -7.86
C ALA A 260 -15.65 -9.92 -6.53
N ASP A 261 -15.00 -10.87 -5.86
CA ASP A 261 -15.44 -11.32 -4.54
C ASP A 261 -15.42 -10.15 -3.56
N PRO A 262 -16.50 -9.91 -2.77
CA PRO A 262 -16.61 -8.78 -1.84
C PRO A 262 -15.42 -8.67 -0.88
N GLN A 263 -14.84 -9.80 -0.48
CA GLN A 263 -13.68 -9.85 0.41
C GLN A 263 -12.43 -9.21 -0.23
N SER A 264 -12.32 -9.17 -1.56
CA SER A 264 -11.23 -8.49 -2.25
C SER A 264 -11.31 -6.98 -2.06
N ARG A 265 -12.53 -6.42 -2.11
CA ARG A 265 -12.80 -4.99 -1.88
C ARG A 265 -12.54 -4.63 -0.43
N GLU A 266 -13.00 -5.47 0.51
CA GLU A 266 -12.72 -5.32 1.93
C GLU A 266 -11.21 -5.24 2.22
N ILE A 267 -10.43 -6.17 1.65
CA ILE A 267 -8.97 -6.16 1.80
C ILE A 267 -8.36 -4.86 1.26
N ILE A 268 -8.76 -4.42 0.07
CA ILE A 268 -8.28 -3.18 -0.52
C ILE A 268 -8.57 -1.99 0.40
N ASP A 269 -9.80 -1.88 0.91
CA ASP A 269 -10.20 -0.79 1.80
C ASP A 269 -9.38 -0.79 3.10
N VAL A 270 -9.13 -1.97 3.69
CA VAL A 270 -8.26 -2.11 4.87
C VAL A 270 -6.82 -1.68 4.59
N LEU A 271 -6.26 -2.05 3.43
CA LEU A 271 -4.90 -1.63 3.05
C LEU A 271 -4.78 -0.11 2.94
N HIS A 272 -5.76 0.55 2.31
CA HIS A 272 -5.77 2.02 2.19
C HIS A 272 -5.94 2.72 3.53
N ARG A 273 -6.79 2.20 4.42
CA ARG A 273 -6.92 2.70 5.80
C ARG A 273 -5.60 2.58 6.56
N ALA A 274 -4.93 1.43 6.48
CA ALA A 274 -3.65 1.20 7.14
C ALA A 274 -2.54 2.11 6.59
N LEU A 275 -2.48 2.31 5.27
CA LEU A 275 -1.56 3.26 4.63
C LEU A 275 -1.79 4.70 5.12
N THR A 276 -3.05 5.11 5.21
CA THR A 276 -3.43 6.44 5.71
C THR A 276 -2.98 6.63 7.16
N HIS A 277 -3.21 5.62 8.01
CA HIS A 277 -2.77 5.62 9.41
C HIS A 277 -1.23 5.77 9.54
N ILE A 278 -0.48 5.04 8.70
CA ILE A 278 0.99 5.13 8.69
C ILE A 278 1.48 6.51 8.25
N ARG A 279 0.86 7.10 7.22
CA ARG A 279 1.22 8.46 6.78
C ARG A 279 0.93 9.50 7.86
N LYS A 280 -0.21 9.37 8.55
CA LYS A 280 -0.60 10.24 9.67
C LYS A 280 0.40 10.16 10.83
N THR A 281 0.77 8.94 11.25
CA THR A 281 1.75 8.74 12.33
C THR A 281 3.16 9.23 11.97
N ARG A 282 3.50 9.28 10.68
CA ARG A 282 4.77 9.83 10.18
C ARG A 282 4.74 11.34 9.89
N GLY A 283 3.60 12.01 10.07
CA GLY A 283 3.43 13.43 9.74
C GLY A 283 3.52 13.73 8.23
N GLU A 284 3.25 12.73 7.38
CA GLU A 284 3.32 12.84 5.92
C GLU A 284 1.98 13.24 5.28
N GLN A 285 0.93 13.46 6.08
CA GLN A 285 -0.34 13.96 5.57
C GLN A 285 -0.16 15.41 5.07
N ALA A 286 -0.39 15.60 3.77
CA ALA A 286 -0.49 16.95 3.23
C ALA A 286 -1.70 17.65 3.86
N PRO A 287 -1.61 18.97 4.15
CA PRO A 287 -2.77 19.73 4.59
C PRO A 287 -3.86 19.65 3.52
N LEU A 288 -5.10 19.41 3.92
CA LEU A 288 -6.24 19.48 3.00
C LEU A 288 -6.28 20.86 2.36
N ARG A 289 -5.93 20.91 1.08
CA ARG A 289 -6.18 22.05 0.20
C ARG A 289 -6.97 21.51 -0.97
N ALA A 290 -8.21 21.95 -1.09
CA ALA A 290 -8.91 21.86 -2.37
C ALA A 290 -8.44 23.05 -3.18
N ASP A 291 -7.62 22.78 -4.20
CA ASP A 291 -7.49 23.74 -5.29
C ASP A 291 -8.82 23.76 -6.09
N ASP A 292 -9.03 24.82 -6.86
CA ASP A 292 -10.27 25.01 -7.60
C ASP A 292 -10.52 23.88 -8.62
N ASP A 293 -9.46 23.26 -9.11
CA ASP A 293 -9.51 22.13 -10.04
C ASP A 293 -10.02 20.86 -9.35
N LEU A 294 -9.50 20.51 -8.17
CA LEU A 294 -10.01 19.40 -7.37
C LEU A 294 -11.46 19.63 -6.97
N LYS A 295 -11.82 20.86 -6.57
CA LYS A 295 -13.20 21.18 -6.22
C LYS A 295 -14.13 20.96 -7.41
N ARG A 296 -13.73 21.40 -8.61
CA ARG A 296 -14.51 21.20 -9.85
C ARG A 296 -14.64 19.73 -10.24
N GLU A 297 -13.58 18.94 -10.08
CA GLU A 297 -13.59 17.49 -10.31
C GLU A 297 -14.53 16.79 -9.31
N LEU A 298 -14.42 17.11 -8.02
CA LEU A 298 -15.29 16.59 -6.97
C LEU A 298 -16.75 16.98 -7.19
N THR A 299 -17.05 18.22 -7.57
CA THR A 299 -18.42 18.66 -7.89
C THR A 299 -19.02 17.82 -9.01
N LYS A 300 -18.27 17.56 -10.08
CA LYS A 300 -18.74 16.69 -11.17
C LYS A 300 -19.00 15.26 -10.70
N HIS A 301 -18.08 14.67 -9.93
CA HIS A 301 -18.25 13.32 -9.39
C HIS A 301 -19.45 13.22 -8.46
N ILE A 302 -19.55 14.12 -7.47
CA ILE A 302 -20.65 14.12 -6.51
C ILE A 302 -21.99 14.34 -7.22
N ALA A 303 -22.08 15.27 -8.18
CA ALA A 303 -23.30 15.46 -8.97
C ALA A 303 -23.72 14.18 -9.73
N SER A 304 -22.76 13.47 -10.32
CA SER A 304 -23.03 12.22 -11.05
C SER A 304 -23.45 11.06 -10.14
N TYR A 305 -22.95 11.04 -8.90
CA TYR A 305 -23.19 9.96 -7.94
C TYR A 305 -24.33 10.23 -6.96
N LEU A 306 -24.82 11.47 -6.90
CA LEU A 306 -25.89 11.87 -5.97
C LEU A 306 -27.13 10.95 -6.03
N PRO A 307 -27.57 10.46 -7.20
CA PRO A 307 -28.68 9.51 -7.25
C PRO A 307 -28.34 8.16 -6.60
N ALA A 308 -27.19 7.58 -6.95
CA ALA A 308 -26.74 6.30 -6.39
C ALA A 308 -26.47 6.40 -4.87
N LEU A 309 -25.98 7.54 -4.41
CA LEU A 309 -25.70 7.78 -3.00
C LEU A 309 -26.94 7.61 -2.12
N LEU A 310 -28.07 8.15 -2.56
CA LEU A 310 -29.32 8.10 -1.80
C LEU A 310 -30.02 6.74 -1.93
N ASP A 311 -29.82 6.05 -3.05
CA ASP A 311 -30.29 4.67 -3.24
C ASP A 311 -29.60 3.69 -2.28
N GLU A 312 -28.31 3.91 -1.99
CA GLU A 312 -27.53 3.06 -1.09
C GLU A 312 -27.73 3.41 0.41
N MET A 313 -28.33 4.58 0.70
CA MET A 313 -28.59 5.00 2.06
C MET A 313 -29.79 4.29 2.68
N LYS A 314 -29.65 3.92 3.95
CA LYS A 314 -30.74 3.32 4.73
C LYS A 314 -31.66 4.39 5.32
N LEU A 315 -32.58 4.90 4.50
CA LEU A 315 -33.64 5.79 4.96
C LEU A 315 -34.74 4.98 5.66
N GLY A 316 -35.10 5.39 6.88
CA GLY A 316 -36.09 4.71 7.72
C GLY A 316 -37.19 5.64 8.21
N SER A 317 -38.21 5.07 8.86
CA SER A 317 -39.25 5.82 9.58
C SER A 317 -38.93 6.02 11.07
N ASN A 318 -37.94 5.31 11.62
CA ASN A 318 -37.62 5.35 13.04
C ASN A 318 -36.21 5.91 13.28
N PRO A 319 -36.07 7.21 13.61
CA PRO A 319 -34.76 7.85 13.79
C PRO A 319 -33.95 7.33 14.99
N SER A 320 -34.59 6.59 15.90
CA SER A 320 -33.98 5.98 17.09
C SER A 320 -33.22 4.69 16.79
N GLN A 321 -33.44 4.07 15.63
CA GLN A 321 -32.73 2.87 15.22
C GLN A 321 -31.26 3.18 14.88
N PRO A 322 -30.27 2.40 15.36
CA PRO A 322 -28.85 2.66 15.14
C PRO A 322 -28.43 2.65 13.67
N ASP A 323 -29.11 1.84 12.88
CA ASP A 323 -28.90 1.58 11.44
C ASP A 323 -29.67 2.54 10.53
N THR A 324 -30.49 3.44 11.09
CA THR A 324 -31.16 4.50 10.32
C THR A 324 -30.18 5.62 9.98
N GLU A 325 -29.83 5.72 8.70
CA GLU A 325 -28.87 6.70 8.17
C GLU A 325 -29.53 8.04 7.85
N GLY A 326 -30.83 8.03 7.58
CA GLY A 326 -31.64 9.23 7.36
C GLY A 326 -33.14 8.97 7.46
N VAL A 327 -33.93 10.03 7.43
CA VAL A 327 -35.39 10.01 7.44
C VAL A 327 -35.93 10.92 6.35
N ARG A 328 -37.05 10.52 5.74
CA ARG A 328 -37.78 11.37 4.80
C ARG A 328 -38.66 12.36 5.55
N LEU A 329 -38.56 13.65 5.20
CA LEU A 329 -39.34 14.73 5.82
C LEU A 329 -40.56 15.12 4.98
N ASP A 330 -40.39 15.21 3.66
CA ASP A 330 -41.47 15.52 2.73
C ASP A 330 -41.26 14.81 1.37
N GLU A 331 -41.97 15.23 0.32
CA GLU A 331 -41.85 14.65 -1.03
C GLU A 331 -40.48 14.84 -1.69
N THR A 332 -39.75 15.88 -1.29
CA THR A 332 -38.49 16.30 -1.93
C THR A 332 -37.33 16.44 -0.93
N THR A 333 -37.60 16.33 0.37
CA THR A 333 -36.65 16.63 1.43
C THR A 333 -36.38 15.43 2.33
N ALA A 334 -35.12 15.18 2.63
CA ALA A 334 -34.66 14.17 3.57
C ALA A 334 -33.67 14.78 4.58
N ALA A 335 -33.71 14.30 5.83
CA ALA A 335 -32.66 14.53 6.81
C ALA A 335 -31.74 13.32 6.87
N VAL A 336 -30.43 13.55 6.76
CA VAL A 336 -29.43 12.49 6.73
C VAL A 336 -28.37 12.77 7.77
N ARG A 337 -27.90 11.74 8.49
CA ARG A 337 -26.78 11.89 9.41
C ARG A 337 -25.51 12.22 8.59
N GLN A 338 -24.81 13.29 8.96
CA GLN A 338 -23.59 13.71 8.25
C GLN A 338 -22.57 12.56 8.14
N ARG A 339 -22.39 11.79 9.21
CA ARG A 339 -21.49 10.62 9.22
C ARG A 339 -21.87 9.57 8.16
N ALA A 340 -23.17 9.31 7.98
CA ALA A 340 -23.65 8.37 6.98
C ALA A 340 -23.41 8.92 5.58
N LEU A 341 -23.74 10.19 5.35
CA LEU A 341 -23.48 10.88 4.08
C LEU A 341 -21.99 10.86 3.72
N LEU A 342 -21.09 11.18 4.66
CA LEU A 342 -19.65 11.08 4.49
C LEU A 342 -19.21 9.65 4.13
N GLY A 343 -19.77 8.64 4.80
CA GLY A 343 -19.49 7.23 4.53
C GLY A 343 -19.89 6.81 3.11
N GLN A 344 -21.05 7.25 2.64
CA GLN A 344 -21.52 6.93 1.29
C GLN A 344 -20.75 7.70 0.20
N ILE A 345 -20.48 9.00 0.40
CA ILE A 345 -19.59 9.77 -0.49
C ILE A 345 -18.24 9.08 -0.58
N ALA A 346 -17.66 8.68 0.57
CA ALA A 346 -16.37 8.00 0.59
C ALA A 346 -16.38 6.76 -0.30
N GLN A 347 -17.41 5.90 -0.23
CA GLN A 347 -17.50 4.67 -1.02
C GLN A 347 -17.54 4.89 -2.54
N LEU A 348 -17.99 6.07 -2.99
CA LEU A 348 -18.13 6.42 -4.41
C LEU A 348 -16.89 7.14 -4.95
N LEU A 349 -16.03 7.67 -4.08
CA LEU A 349 -14.80 8.36 -4.47
C LEU A 349 -13.67 7.39 -4.79
N THR A 350 -12.73 7.86 -5.62
CA THR A 350 -11.47 7.14 -5.88
C THR A 350 -10.62 7.10 -4.60
N PRO A 351 -9.74 6.11 -4.40
CA PRO A 351 -8.88 6.05 -3.23
C PRO A 351 -7.97 7.25 -3.03
N SER A 352 -7.45 7.82 -4.12
CA SER A 352 -6.64 9.03 -4.06
C SER A 352 -7.47 10.20 -3.55
N LEU A 353 -8.72 10.35 -4.00
CA LEU A 353 -9.62 11.39 -3.50
C LEU A 353 -10.06 11.13 -2.06
N ARG A 354 -10.37 9.89 -1.68
CA ARG A 354 -10.67 9.52 -0.28
C ARG A 354 -9.50 9.82 0.63
N GLU A 355 -8.29 9.50 0.20
CA GLU A 355 -7.08 9.79 0.97
C GLU A 355 -6.86 11.30 1.10
N HIS A 356 -6.95 12.04 0.00
CA HIS A 356 -6.81 13.50 0.00
C HIS A 356 -7.83 14.18 0.90
N LEU A 357 -9.06 13.65 0.95
CA LEU A 357 -10.15 14.13 1.81
C LEU A 357 -10.14 13.49 3.21
N ASN A 358 -9.17 12.63 3.53
CA ASN A 358 -9.10 11.89 4.80
C ASN A 358 -10.39 11.11 5.15
N LEU A 359 -11.11 10.61 4.14
CA LEU A 359 -12.42 9.95 4.28
C LEU A 359 -12.33 8.46 4.64
N TRP A 360 -11.13 7.93 4.82
CA TRP A 360 -10.91 6.54 5.25
C TRP A 360 -11.26 6.32 6.73
N GLU A 361 -11.24 7.37 7.55
CA GLU A 361 -11.66 7.39 8.96
C GLU A 361 -13.04 8.08 9.07
N SER A 362 -14.12 7.41 8.68
CA SER A 362 -15.50 7.96 8.71
C SER A 362 -16.09 8.10 10.13
N GLY A 363 -15.25 8.24 11.15
CA GLY A 363 -15.66 8.45 12.55
C GLY A 363 -15.93 9.92 12.91
N GLY A 364 -15.55 10.87 12.06
CA GLY A 364 -15.72 12.30 12.34
C GLY A 364 -17.17 12.76 12.20
N GLY A 365 -17.70 13.45 13.21
CA GLY A 365 -18.96 14.22 13.13
C GLY A 365 -18.78 15.54 12.35
N ALA A 366 -19.39 16.64 12.79
CA ALA A 366 -19.29 17.96 12.15
C ALA A 366 -17.87 18.44 11.90
N ASP A 367 -16.93 18.01 12.74
CA ASP A 367 -15.54 18.44 12.72
C ASP A 367 -14.67 17.62 11.74
N HIS A 368 -15.25 16.82 10.85
CA HIS A 368 -14.47 16.09 9.86
C HIS A 368 -13.75 17.05 8.90
N PRO A 369 -12.42 16.92 8.66
CA PRO A 369 -11.64 17.89 7.88
C PRO A 369 -12.13 18.13 6.45
N ALA A 370 -12.69 17.10 5.79
CA ALA A 370 -13.25 17.25 4.44
C ALA A 370 -14.67 17.81 4.38
N TRP A 371 -15.37 17.92 5.52
CA TRP A 371 -16.77 18.34 5.52
C TRP A 371 -16.98 19.76 4.96
N PRO A 372 -16.16 20.77 5.26
CA PRO A 372 -16.34 22.11 4.68
C PRO A 372 -16.31 22.10 3.13
N ILE A 373 -15.43 21.28 2.54
CA ILE A 373 -15.34 21.14 1.09
C ILE A 373 -16.62 20.49 0.55
N LEU A 374 -17.04 19.37 1.13
CA LEU A 374 -18.21 18.62 0.69
C LEU A 374 -19.52 19.39 0.89
N ALA A 375 -19.68 20.09 2.02
CA ALA A 375 -20.82 20.95 2.29
C ALA A 375 -20.91 22.07 1.24
N SER A 376 -19.78 22.71 0.91
CA SER A 376 -19.75 23.75 -0.13
C SER A 376 -20.18 23.23 -1.51
N ILE A 377 -19.76 22.00 -1.87
CA ILE A 377 -20.16 21.37 -3.13
C ILE A 377 -21.66 21.05 -3.13
N LEU A 378 -22.19 20.49 -2.05
CA LEU A 378 -23.62 20.18 -1.94
C LEU A 378 -24.49 21.44 -1.95
N SER A 379 -23.99 22.55 -1.39
CA SER A 379 -24.62 23.87 -1.49
C SER A 379 -24.56 24.43 -2.91
N GLU A 380 -23.44 24.32 -3.62
CA GLU A 380 -23.30 24.72 -5.03
C GLU A 380 -24.27 23.94 -5.94
N LEU A 381 -24.49 22.66 -5.64
CA LEU A 381 -25.48 21.82 -6.32
C LEU A 381 -26.92 22.14 -5.94
N SER A 382 -27.16 23.10 -5.04
CA SER A 382 -28.48 23.46 -4.50
C SER A 382 -29.22 22.28 -3.85
N VAL A 383 -28.48 21.34 -3.28
CA VAL A 383 -29.01 20.14 -2.61
C VAL A 383 -29.05 20.34 -1.10
N LEU A 384 -28.02 20.96 -0.53
CA LEU A 384 -27.93 21.18 0.91
C LEU A 384 -28.70 22.46 1.30
N LEU A 385 -29.69 22.32 2.18
CA LEU A 385 -30.46 23.48 2.64
C LEU A 385 -29.65 24.34 3.63
N PRO A 386 -29.65 25.67 3.47
CA PRO A 386 -28.92 26.57 4.36
C PRO A 386 -29.60 26.74 5.73
N GLU A 387 -30.91 26.48 5.83
CA GLU A 387 -31.69 26.57 7.06
C GLU A 387 -32.84 25.53 7.09
N TRP A 388 -33.29 25.19 8.29
CA TRP A 388 -34.47 24.33 8.50
C TRP A 388 -35.31 24.87 9.66
N GLY A 389 -36.62 25.05 9.43
CA GLY A 389 -37.53 25.53 10.47
C GLY A 389 -37.16 26.89 11.07
N GLY A 390 -36.52 27.77 10.29
CA GLY A 390 -36.02 29.08 10.73
C GLY A 390 -34.70 29.02 11.52
N VAL A 391 -34.07 27.85 11.63
CA VAL A 391 -32.75 27.67 12.25
C VAL A 391 -31.69 27.58 11.15
N PRO A 392 -30.70 28.50 11.12
CA PRO A 392 -29.62 28.45 10.15
C PRO A 392 -28.70 27.25 10.43
N SER A 393 -28.22 26.62 9.36
CA SER A 393 -27.22 25.57 9.43
C SER A 393 -25.84 26.14 9.81
N TYR A 394 -25.07 25.36 10.56
CA TYR A 394 -23.65 25.64 10.81
C TYR A 394 -22.81 24.61 10.08
N ASN A 395 -21.94 25.09 9.19
CA ASN A 395 -21.22 24.26 8.22
C ASN A 395 -22.15 23.30 7.45
N GLY A 396 -23.39 23.71 7.14
CA GLY A 396 -24.34 22.85 6.42
C GLY A 396 -24.95 21.71 7.26
N THR A 397 -24.83 21.76 8.59
CA THR A 397 -25.51 20.82 9.50
C THR A 397 -26.40 21.55 10.50
N VAL A 398 -27.46 20.87 10.93
CA VAL A 398 -28.42 21.33 11.94
C VAL A 398 -28.60 20.26 13.00
N GLN A 399 -28.82 20.66 14.26
CA GLN A 399 -29.24 19.72 15.30
C GLN A 399 -30.74 19.47 15.16
N MET A 400 -31.12 18.25 14.81
CA MET A 400 -32.52 17.88 14.61
C MET A 400 -33.02 17.00 15.75
N VAL A 401 -34.24 17.30 16.21
CA VAL A 401 -34.93 16.51 17.25
C VAL A 401 -36.12 15.80 16.62
N PHE A 402 -36.22 14.51 16.93
CA PHE A 402 -37.25 13.59 16.48
C PHE A 402 -37.85 12.88 17.69
N GLY A 403 -38.91 13.44 18.27
CA GLY A 403 -39.45 12.96 19.55
C GLY A 403 -38.36 12.98 20.63
N ASP A 404 -38.01 11.80 21.14
CA ASP A 404 -36.99 11.62 22.19
C ASP A 404 -35.55 11.48 21.64
N THR A 405 -35.37 11.40 20.31
CA THR A 405 -34.07 11.20 19.67
C THR A 405 -33.53 12.50 19.10
N THR A 406 -32.24 12.76 19.32
CA THR A 406 -31.56 13.95 18.77
C THR A 406 -30.42 13.55 17.85
N TRP A 407 -30.38 14.14 16.66
CA TRP A 407 -29.26 14.04 15.74
C TRP A 407 -28.47 15.35 15.78
N PRO A 408 -27.26 15.37 16.36
CA PRO A 408 -26.48 16.61 16.54
C PRO A 408 -25.95 17.19 15.23
N HIS A 409 -25.75 16.36 14.22
CA HIS A 409 -25.17 16.74 12.92
C HIS A 409 -26.00 16.14 11.78
N ALA A 410 -27.20 16.68 11.57
CA ALA A 410 -28.06 16.30 10.45
C ALA A 410 -27.87 17.26 9.27
N CYS A 411 -27.78 16.69 8.07
CA CYS A 411 -27.77 17.41 6.81
C CYS A 411 -29.19 17.35 6.24
N VAL A 412 -29.79 18.50 5.98
CA VAL A 412 -31.11 18.55 5.34
C VAL A 412 -30.91 18.72 3.84
N LEU A 413 -31.27 17.68 3.09
CA LEU A 413 -31.11 17.61 1.64
C LEU A 413 -32.46 17.83 0.97
N ARG A 414 -32.53 18.74 0.01
CA ARG A 414 -33.72 19.00 -0.82
C ARG A 414 -33.38 18.77 -2.29
N PHE A 415 -34.21 17.98 -2.96
CA PHE A 415 -34.01 17.61 -4.36
C PHE A 415 -35.02 18.30 -5.26
N ASN A 416 -34.53 19.02 -6.27
CA ASN A 416 -35.39 19.59 -7.31
C ASN A 416 -35.91 18.45 -8.22
N PRO A 417 -37.24 18.27 -8.36
CA PRO A 417 -37.82 17.23 -9.21
C PRO A 417 -37.39 17.31 -10.69
N GLN A 418 -37.06 18.50 -11.18
CA GLN A 418 -36.60 18.69 -12.56
C GLN A 418 -35.15 18.23 -12.76
N THR A 419 -34.30 18.41 -11.74
CA THR A 419 -32.86 18.11 -11.81
C THR A 419 -32.56 16.68 -11.37
N PHE A 420 -33.29 16.17 -10.38
CA PHE A 420 -33.09 14.84 -9.78
C PHE A 420 -34.40 14.02 -9.73
N PRO A 421 -35.07 13.77 -10.87
CA PRO A 421 -36.37 13.10 -10.89
C PRO A 421 -36.33 11.69 -10.30
N THR A 422 -35.28 10.93 -10.60
CA THR A 422 -35.09 9.56 -10.09
C THR A 422 -34.96 9.54 -8.58
N VAL A 423 -34.27 10.53 -8.00
CA VAL A 423 -34.10 10.65 -6.54
C VAL A 423 -35.41 10.96 -5.86
N VAL A 424 -36.18 11.92 -6.40
CA VAL A 424 -37.50 12.28 -5.83
C VAL A 424 -38.45 11.09 -5.89
N GLN A 425 -38.49 10.36 -7.01
CA GLN A 425 -39.30 9.15 -7.13
C GLN A 425 -38.90 8.07 -6.11
N ARG A 426 -37.60 7.89 -5.87
CA ARG A 426 -37.10 6.93 -4.87
C ARG A 426 -37.38 7.37 -3.45
N LEU A 427 -37.24 8.65 -3.16
CA LEU A 427 -37.61 9.20 -1.86
C LEU A 427 -39.08 8.91 -1.57
N GLN A 428 -39.95 8.90 -2.59
CA GLN A 428 -41.35 8.56 -2.46
C GLN A 428 -41.61 7.11 -1.98
N ASP A 429 -40.70 6.18 -2.23
CA ASP A 429 -40.77 4.78 -1.77
C ASP A 429 -40.59 4.67 -0.24
N TYR A 430 -39.98 5.66 0.41
CA TYR A 430 -39.73 5.68 1.84
C TYR A 430 -40.88 6.31 2.63
N PRO A 431 -41.19 5.82 3.84
CA PRO A 431 -42.23 6.41 4.69
C PRO A 431 -41.87 7.83 5.12
N ILE A 432 -42.82 8.77 4.99
CA ILE A 432 -42.70 10.13 5.54
C ILE A 432 -42.77 10.05 7.07
N LEU A 433 -41.84 10.70 7.76
CA LEU A 433 -41.89 10.84 9.21
C LEU A 433 -43.04 11.78 9.60
N LYS A 434 -44.00 11.26 10.38
CA LYS A 434 -45.21 12.00 10.80
C LYS A 434 -45.08 12.70 12.15
N GLU A 435 -43.99 12.48 12.88
CA GLU A 435 -43.76 13.04 14.21
C GLU A 435 -43.30 14.50 14.15
N GLY A 436 -43.39 15.21 15.28
CA GLY A 436 -42.92 16.58 15.40
C GLY A 436 -41.41 16.67 15.20
N VAL A 437 -40.98 17.12 14.02
CA VAL A 437 -39.57 17.39 13.70
C VAL A 437 -39.30 18.87 13.89
N PHE A 438 -38.30 19.20 14.69
CA PHE A 438 -37.83 20.58 14.83
C PHE A 438 -36.31 20.64 14.89
N ALA A 439 -35.78 21.78 14.46
CA ALA A 439 -34.37 22.11 14.63
C ALA A 439 -34.15 22.80 15.97
N LEU A 440 -33.06 22.45 16.65
CA LEU A 440 -32.55 23.21 17.79
C LEU A 440 -31.40 24.10 17.30
N ALA A 441 -31.48 25.38 17.63
CA ALA A 441 -30.38 26.30 17.43
C ALA A 441 -29.28 26.01 18.47
N ASP A 442 -28.14 25.49 18.02
CA ASP A 442 -26.96 25.34 18.87
C ASP A 442 -26.37 26.72 19.24
N LYS A 443 -25.68 26.82 20.38
CA LYS A 443 -24.96 28.03 20.80
C LYS A 443 -23.96 28.51 19.73
N ARG A 444 -23.34 27.58 18.99
CA ARG A 444 -22.42 27.90 17.87
C ARG A 444 -23.16 28.50 16.67
N GLN A 445 -24.34 27.98 16.34
CA GLN A 445 -25.22 28.49 15.28
C GLN A 445 -25.75 29.89 15.62
N LEU A 446 -26.17 30.10 16.87
CA LEU A 446 -26.61 31.40 17.37
C LEU A 446 -25.46 32.42 17.36
N ALA A 447 -24.26 32.02 17.77
CA ALA A 447 -23.08 32.89 17.73
C ALA A 447 -22.69 33.29 16.29
N ALA A 448 -22.69 32.34 15.35
CA ALA A 448 -22.42 32.61 13.95
C ALA A 448 -23.48 33.53 13.32
N ALA A 449 -24.78 33.27 13.57
CA ALA A 449 -25.87 34.09 13.06
C ALA A 449 -25.86 35.53 13.64
N VAL A 450 -25.45 35.70 14.89
CA VAL A 450 -25.26 37.02 15.51
C VAL A 450 -24.07 37.74 14.88
N GLN A 451 -22.98 37.03 14.58
CA GLN A 451 -21.78 37.61 13.98
C GLN A 451 -22.01 38.05 12.53
N ASP A 452 -22.69 37.23 11.72
CA ASP A 452 -23.06 37.61 10.34
C ASP A 452 -24.01 38.80 10.31
N LYS A 453 -24.98 38.86 11.23
CA LYS A 453 -25.87 40.02 11.39
C LYS A 453 -25.14 41.28 11.86
N ALA A 454 -24.14 41.13 12.74
CA ALA A 454 -23.32 42.25 13.20
C ALA A 454 -22.47 42.83 12.05
N VAL A 455 -21.91 41.98 11.19
CA VAL A 455 -21.14 42.41 10.00
C VAL A 455 -22.03 43.13 8.99
N LEU A 456 -23.25 42.62 8.73
CA LEU A 456 -24.23 43.29 7.89
C LEU A 456 -24.65 44.64 8.45
N PHE A 457 -24.86 44.74 9.76
CA PHE A 457 -25.22 45.99 10.42
C PHE A 457 -24.08 47.03 10.35
N ASP A 458 -22.82 46.60 10.50
CA ASP A 458 -21.65 47.46 10.31
C ASP A 458 -21.53 47.96 8.86
N GLN A 459 -21.79 47.09 7.87
CA GLN A 459 -21.75 47.48 6.45
C GLN A 459 -22.87 48.46 6.09
N GLU A 460 -24.09 48.24 6.59
CA GLU A 460 -25.23 49.14 6.37
C GLU A 460 -25.05 50.48 7.09
N SER A 461 -24.51 50.47 8.32
CA SER A 461 -24.22 51.71 9.05
C SER A 461 -23.06 52.51 8.44
N HIS A 462 -22.04 51.85 7.88
CA HIS A 462 -21.02 52.52 7.08
C HIS A 462 -21.55 53.08 5.75
N ALA A 463 -22.52 52.41 5.10
CA ALA A 463 -23.17 52.91 3.89
C ALA A 463 -24.08 54.13 4.17
N LEU A 464 -24.74 54.17 5.33
CA LEU A 464 -25.59 55.28 5.77
C LEU A 464 -24.80 56.49 6.30
N LEU A 465 -23.57 56.28 6.79
CA LEU A 465 -22.67 57.34 7.24
C LEU A 465 -21.75 57.88 6.12
N GLY A 466 -21.75 57.23 4.95
CA GLY A 466 -20.99 57.63 3.77
C GLY A 466 -21.79 58.30 2.64
N ALA A 467 -23.11 58.46 2.82
CA ALA A 467 -24.04 59.21 1.95
C ALA A 467 -24.47 60.50 2.64
#